data_AF-A0A382R465-F1
#
_entry.id   AF-A0A382R465-F1
#
_cell.length_a   1.000
_cell.length_b   1.000
_cell.length_c   1.000
_cell.angle_alpha   90.00
_cell.angle_beta   90.00
_cell.angle_gamma   90.00
#
_symmetry.space_group_name_H-M   'P 1'
#
loop_
_entity.id
_entity.type
_entity.pdbx_description
1 polymer ?
#
loop_
_entity_poly.entity_id
_entity_poly.type
_entity_poly.pdbx_seq_one_letter_code
_entity_poly.pdbx_strand_id
1 'polypeptide(L)'
;MDKQQQHLDYLFRSLQHHPSPYLIYKLDGTIIWANLAANYIFRMEDLRDLSIKYIDTENTEKASSENSIALSYETPLEVQLRNISFFIRTRAHLIPIENSKGFFLIEILCPSREGLEALQQTIACIEFDRIDLAYQKQVNLKTGKVTGIEALLRMIDEEGNIIPNDQLIPQIEGESLFSLVVLASLVKLREFLKMKDTLGLK
;
A
#
# COMPACT_ATOMS: atom_id res chain seq x y z
N MET A 1 5.53 32.04 21.40
CA MET A 1 5.43 30.64 20.91
C MET A 1 6.61 29.90 21.46
N ASP A 2 6.39 28.70 21.98
CA ASP A 2 7.46 27.82 22.45
C ASP A 2 8.37 27.42 21.27
N LYS A 3 9.69 27.42 21.47
CA LYS A 3 10.69 27.18 20.41
C LYS A 3 10.54 25.77 19.81
N GLN A 4 10.10 24.83 20.63
CA GLN A 4 9.82 23.46 20.24
C GLN A 4 8.60 23.36 19.30
N GLN A 5 7.54 24.11 19.59
CA GLN A 5 6.37 24.20 18.72
C GLN A 5 6.74 24.76 17.34
N GLN A 6 7.59 25.78 17.29
CA GLN A 6 8.07 26.35 16.01
C GLN A 6 8.86 25.34 15.17
N HIS A 7 9.69 24.50 15.78
CA HIS A 7 10.42 23.45 15.04
C HIS A 7 9.49 22.36 14.51
N LEU A 8 8.48 21.95 15.27
CA LEU A 8 7.47 20.99 14.82
C LEU A 8 6.63 21.56 13.66
N ASP A 9 6.19 22.82 13.80
CA ASP A 9 5.44 23.50 12.74
C ASP A 9 6.28 23.60 11.45
N TYR A 10 7.59 23.86 11.57
CA TYR A 10 8.50 23.88 10.43
C TYR A 10 8.64 22.49 9.79
N LEU A 11 8.84 21.44 10.59
CA LEU A 11 8.91 20.06 10.11
C LEU A 11 7.64 19.70 9.31
N PHE A 12 6.46 19.98 9.85
CA PHE A 12 5.20 19.70 9.18
C PHE A 12 5.09 20.42 7.84
N ARG A 13 5.45 21.71 7.79
CA ARG A 13 5.46 22.49 6.55
C ARG A 13 6.44 21.94 5.52
N SER A 14 7.62 21.50 5.94
CA SER A 14 8.62 20.94 5.03
C SER A 14 8.20 19.59 4.42
N LEU A 15 7.47 18.78 5.18
CA LEU A 15 7.05 17.44 4.75
C LEU A 15 5.70 17.43 4.03
N GLN A 16 4.89 18.47 4.20
CA GLN A 16 3.53 18.56 3.65
C GLN A 16 3.46 18.27 2.14
N HIS A 17 4.41 18.83 1.38
CA HIS A 17 4.50 18.66 -0.09
C HIS A 17 5.60 17.70 -0.52
N HIS A 18 6.22 16.99 0.42
CA HIS A 18 7.27 16.04 0.06
C HIS A 18 6.68 14.88 -0.77
N PRO A 19 7.37 14.42 -1.83
CA PRO A 19 6.87 13.35 -2.69
C PRO A 19 6.78 11.99 -1.97
N SER A 20 7.66 11.70 -1.01
CA SER A 20 7.52 10.51 -0.16
C SER A 20 6.28 10.60 0.73
N PRO A 21 5.49 9.53 0.87
CA PRO A 21 4.40 9.48 1.82
C PRO A 21 4.92 9.40 3.26
N TYR A 22 4.46 10.32 4.11
CA TYR A 22 4.82 10.37 5.53
C TYR A 22 3.61 10.34 6.44
N LEU A 23 3.76 9.64 7.57
CA LEU A 23 2.81 9.60 8.68
C LEU A 23 3.52 9.98 9.98
N ILE A 24 2.79 10.62 10.90
CA ILE A 24 3.23 10.79 12.28
C ILE A 24 2.41 9.88 13.17
N TYR A 25 3.11 8.99 13.86
CA TYR A 25 2.55 7.97 14.72
C TYR A 25 3.05 8.17 16.15
N LYS A 26 2.11 8.36 17.07
CA LYS A 26 2.41 8.45 18.50
C LYS A 26 2.63 7.07 19.10
N LEU A 27 3.38 7.01 20.18
CA LEU A 27 3.66 5.78 20.92
C LEU A 27 2.43 5.17 21.60
N ASP A 28 1.31 5.89 21.65
CA ASP A 28 0.01 5.38 22.11
C ASP A 28 -0.76 4.59 21.02
N GLY A 29 -0.22 4.50 19.81
CA GLY A 29 -0.84 3.78 18.70
C GLY A 29 -1.56 4.67 17.68
N THR A 30 -1.59 5.99 17.88
CA THR A 30 -2.41 6.89 17.07
C THR A 30 -1.63 7.56 15.94
N ILE A 31 -2.21 7.54 14.73
CA ILE A 31 -1.77 8.41 13.64
C ILE A 31 -2.40 9.79 13.87
N ILE A 32 -1.56 10.82 13.96
CA ILE A 32 -2.02 12.20 14.22
C ILE A 32 -1.87 13.13 13.04
N TRP A 33 -1.13 12.71 12.01
CA TRP A 33 -0.88 13.51 10.83
C TRP A 33 -0.40 12.65 9.66
N ALA A 34 -0.75 13.07 8.46
CA ALA A 34 -0.33 12.49 7.20
C ALA A 34 -0.06 13.62 6.19
N ASN A 35 0.98 13.47 5.36
CA ASN A 35 1.25 14.43 4.30
C ASN A 35 0.38 14.19 3.05
N LEU A 36 0.48 15.08 2.05
CA LEU A 36 -0.33 14.98 0.84
C LEU A 36 -0.06 13.69 0.05
N ALA A 37 1.19 13.23 0.01
CA ALA A 37 1.53 11.97 -0.66
C ALA A 37 0.90 10.75 0.05
N ALA A 38 0.89 10.72 1.39
CA ALA A 38 0.20 9.68 2.16
C ALA A 38 -1.31 9.70 1.95
N ASN A 39 -1.92 10.89 1.96
CA ASN A 39 -3.35 11.04 1.66
C ASN A 39 -3.67 10.58 0.23
N TYR A 40 -2.78 10.84 -0.73
CA TYR A 40 -2.94 10.41 -2.12
C TYR A 40 -2.92 8.89 -2.26
N ILE A 41 -1.88 8.21 -1.73
CA ILE A 41 -1.74 6.76 -1.91
C ILE A 41 -2.86 5.97 -1.26
N PHE A 42 -3.33 6.42 -0.10
CA PHE A 42 -4.36 5.74 0.69
C PHE A 42 -5.76 6.30 0.45
N ARG A 43 -5.89 7.36 -0.35
CA ARG A 43 -7.16 8.08 -0.58
C ARG A 43 -7.88 8.36 0.75
N MET A 44 -7.17 8.98 1.67
CA MET A 44 -7.71 9.28 3.00
C MET A 44 -8.48 10.59 2.94
N GLU A 45 -9.74 10.55 3.38
CA GLU A 45 -10.51 11.75 3.71
C GLU A 45 -10.37 12.09 5.20
N ASP A 46 -10.17 11.06 6.03
CA ASP A 46 -9.99 11.16 7.47
C ASP A 46 -8.82 10.27 7.93
N LEU A 47 -8.07 10.71 8.94
CA LEU A 47 -6.97 9.91 9.51
C LEU A 47 -7.45 8.58 10.09
N ARG A 48 -8.72 8.47 10.47
CA ARG A 48 -9.35 7.23 10.97
C ARG A 48 -9.49 6.16 9.89
N ASP A 49 -9.34 6.52 8.62
CA ASP A 49 -9.33 5.56 7.51
C ASP A 49 -8.12 4.61 7.61
N LEU A 50 -7.03 5.05 8.22
CA LEU A 50 -5.79 4.31 8.31
C LEU A 50 -5.40 4.06 9.78
N SER A 51 -4.99 2.84 10.08
CA SER A 51 -4.35 2.50 11.35
C SER A 51 -3.18 1.53 11.13
N ILE A 52 -2.25 1.53 12.07
CA ILE A 52 -1.10 0.63 12.07
C ILE A 52 -1.31 -0.36 13.21
N LYS A 53 -1.31 -1.66 12.92
CA LYS A 53 -1.68 -2.68 13.93
C LYS A 53 -0.62 -2.87 14.99
N TYR A 54 0.65 -2.77 14.64
CA TYR A 54 1.76 -2.94 15.58
C TYR A 54 3.03 -2.25 15.06
N ILE A 55 3.69 -1.51 15.94
CA ILE A 55 5.09 -1.09 15.78
C ILE A 55 5.80 -1.58 17.04
N ASP A 56 6.90 -2.31 16.87
CA ASP A 56 7.74 -2.71 17.99
C ASP A 56 8.42 -1.47 18.59
N THR A 57 7.84 -0.97 19.68
CA THR A 57 8.33 0.19 20.43
C THR A 57 9.38 -0.17 21.47
N GLU A 58 9.43 -1.43 21.93
CA GLU A 58 10.30 -1.85 23.03
C GLU A 58 11.76 -2.00 22.62
N ASN A 59 12.02 -2.46 21.39
CA ASN A 59 13.37 -2.51 20.85
C ASN A 59 13.92 -1.12 20.49
N THR A 60 13.05 -0.16 20.19
CA THR A 60 13.42 1.21 19.82
C THR A 60 13.78 2.08 21.01
N GLU A 61 13.06 1.97 22.13
CA GLU A 61 13.40 2.70 23.36
C GLU A 61 14.79 2.28 23.89
N LYS A 62 15.10 0.97 23.90
CA LYS A 62 16.40 0.45 24.36
C LYS A 62 17.59 0.88 23.51
N ALA A 63 17.41 0.98 22.19
CA ALA A 63 18.47 1.43 21.29
C ALA A 63 18.72 2.94 21.40
N SER A 64 17.68 3.73 21.72
CA SER A 64 17.76 5.20 21.78
C SER A 64 18.55 5.73 22.98
N SER A 65 18.65 4.96 24.07
CA SER A 65 19.42 5.35 25.26
C SER A 65 20.94 5.26 25.11
N GLU A 66 21.45 4.60 24.04
CA GLU A 66 22.89 4.36 23.86
C GLU A 66 23.54 5.22 22.76
N ASN A 67 22.77 5.86 21.87
CA ASN A 67 23.31 6.55 20.69
C ASN A 67 22.78 7.98 20.51
N SER A 68 23.69 8.92 20.20
CA SER A 68 23.41 10.35 20.00
C SER A 68 22.79 10.70 18.63
N ILE A 69 22.40 9.71 17.82
CA ILE A 69 21.89 9.87 16.45
C ILE A 69 20.46 9.34 16.39
N ALA A 70 19.59 10.02 15.63
CA ALA A 70 18.23 9.56 15.37
C ALA A 70 18.24 8.14 14.80
N LEU A 71 17.55 7.21 15.48
CA LEU A 71 17.43 5.84 15.01
C LEU A 71 16.40 5.78 13.91
N SER A 72 16.84 5.31 12.74
CA SER A 72 15.97 4.93 11.63
C SER A 72 16.20 3.48 11.27
N TYR A 73 15.12 2.74 11.05
CA TYR A 73 15.19 1.35 10.59
C TYR A 73 14.08 1.07 9.58
N GLU A 74 14.40 0.21 8.62
CA GLU A 74 13.41 -0.26 7.66
C GLU A 74 12.65 -1.43 8.27
N THR A 75 11.33 -1.35 8.24
CA THR A 75 10.45 -2.39 8.75
C THR A 75 9.16 -2.44 7.95
N PRO A 76 8.67 -3.64 7.57
CA PRO A 76 7.34 -3.76 7.03
C PRO A 76 6.31 -3.54 8.14
N LEU A 77 5.37 -2.63 7.92
CA LEU A 77 4.27 -2.37 8.86
C LEU A 77 2.97 -2.95 8.32
N GLU A 78 2.23 -3.65 9.18
CA GLU A 78 0.86 -4.03 8.86
C GLU A 78 -0.05 -2.82 9.05
N VAL A 79 -0.61 -2.35 7.94
CA VAL A 79 -1.58 -1.27 7.91
C VAL A 79 -2.98 -1.83 7.70
N GLN A 80 -3.94 -1.25 8.40
CA GLN A 80 -5.36 -1.41 8.14
C GLN A 80 -5.86 -0.13 7.48
N LEU A 81 -6.22 -0.24 6.21
CA LEU A 81 -6.88 0.83 5.47
C LEU A 81 -8.36 0.45 5.31
N ARG A 82 -9.24 1.12 6.04
CA ARG A 82 -10.68 0.84 6.08
C ARG A 82 -10.94 -0.65 6.30
N ASN A 83 -11.30 -1.39 5.24
CA ASN A 83 -11.67 -2.80 5.29
C ASN A 83 -10.54 -3.77 4.85
N ILE A 84 -9.39 -3.27 4.41
CA ILE A 84 -8.27 -4.09 3.94
C ILE A 84 -7.07 -4.01 4.88
N SER A 85 -6.41 -5.14 5.12
CA SER A 85 -5.13 -5.21 5.84
C SER A 85 -4.03 -5.65 4.89
N PHE A 86 -2.88 -4.99 4.92
CA PHE A 86 -1.69 -5.42 4.17
C PHE A 86 -0.42 -4.92 4.82
N PHE A 87 0.70 -5.55 4.46
CA PHE A 87 2.02 -5.06 4.84
C PHE A 87 2.53 -4.05 3.82
N ILE A 88 3.16 -2.99 4.30
CA ILE A 88 3.83 -1.99 3.47
C ILE A 88 5.24 -1.75 3.99
N ARG A 89 6.20 -1.59 3.07
CA ARG A 89 7.58 -1.29 3.42
C ARG A 89 7.69 0.14 3.92
N THR A 90 8.26 0.31 5.10
CA THR A 90 8.43 1.63 5.70
C THR A 90 9.83 1.82 6.25
N ARG A 91 10.18 3.07 6.49
CA ARG A 91 11.28 3.48 7.36
C ARG A 91 10.70 4.27 8.52
N ALA A 92 10.93 3.78 9.73
CA ALA A 92 10.49 4.45 10.95
C ALA A 92 11.64 5.25 11.55
N HIS A 93 11.39 6.53 11.87
CA HIS A 93 12.31 7.43 12.55
C HIS A 93 11.74 7.81 13.91
N LEU A 94 12.45 7.53 15.00
CA LEU A 94 12.06 8.02 16.32
C LEU A 94 12.50 9.48 16.48
N ILE A 95 11.55 10.40 16.62
CA ILE A 95 11.80 11.81 16.86
C ILE A 95 11.63 12.09 18.36
N PRO A 96 12.72 12.34 19.10
CA PRO A 96 12.64 12.69 20.50
C PRO A 96 12.05 14.09 20.68
N ILE A 97 11.25 14.27 21.74
CA ILE A 97 10.68 15.55 22.15
C ILE A 97 11.11 15.77 23.60
N GLU A 98 11.64 16.95 23.93
CA GLU A 98 11.97 17.29 25.32
C GLU A 98 10.74 17.11 26.23
N ASN A 99 10.90 16.40 27.34
CA ASN A 99 9.86 16.11 28.34
C ASN A 99 8.67 15.27 27.82
N SER A 100 8.81 14.54 26.71
CA SER A 100 7.82 13.57 26.24
C SER A 100 8.51 12.33 25.67
N LYS A 101 7.74 11.25 25.45
CA LYS A 101 8.29 10.03 24.85
C LYS A 101 8.63 10.16 23.35
N GLY A 102 8.33 11.30 22.71
CA GLY A 102 8.54 11.51 21.28
C GLY A 102 7.44 10.91 20.40
N PHE A 103 7.71 10.82 19.09
CA PHE A 103 6.82 10.19 18.10
C PHE A 103 7.63 9.52 16.99
N PHE A 104 7.00 8.61 16.25
CA PHE A 104 7.55 8.06 15.03
C PHE A 104 7.15 8.89 13.81
N LEU A 105 8.15 9.30 13.02
CA LEU A 105 7.95 9.71 11.64
C LEU A 105 8.13 8.47 10.76
N ILE A 106 7.06 8.04 10.11
CA ILE A 106 7.04 6.84 9.27
C ILE A 106 7.05 7.30 7.82
N GLU A 107 8.10 6.95 7.11
CA GLU A 107 8.19 7.06 5.65
C GLU A 107 7.69 5.77 5.03
N ILE A 108 6.78 5.86 4.06
CA ILE A 108 6.43 4.73 3.21
C ILE A 108 7.39 4.71 2.04
N LEU A 109 8.05 3.57 1.84
CA LEU A 109 9.11 3.46 0.83
C LEU A 109 8.49 3.19 -0.53
N CYS A 110 8.55 4.20 -1.41
CA CYS A 110 8.22 4.07 -2.83
C CYS A 110 9.46 4.40 -3.67
N PRO A 111 9.89 3.52 -4.59
CA PRO A 111 11.16 3.69 -5.30
C PRO A 111 11.13 4.81 -6.36
N SER A 112 9.95 5.16 -6.87
CA SER A 112 9.77 6.21 -7.86
C SER A 112 8.35 6.80 -7.81
N ARG A 113 8.12 7.84 -8.63
CA ARG A 113 6.78 8.41 -8.80
C ARG A 113 5.82 7.40 -9.43
N GLU A 114 6.28 6.65 -10.43
CA GLU A 114 5.51 5.57 -11.06
C GLU A 114 5.17 4.48 -10.04
N GLY A 115 6.11 4.13 -9.15
CA GLY A 115 5.85 3.20 -8.05
C GLY A 115 4.80 3.72 -7.06
N LEU A 116 4.80 5.02 -6.77
CA LEU A 116 3.81 5.66 -5.92
C LEU A 116 2.41 5.68 -6.57
N GLU A 117 2.33 6.00 -7.87
CA GLU A 117 1.09 5.94 -8.64
C GLU A 117 0.57 4.50 -8.75
N ALA A 118 1.45 3.54 -9.01
CA ALA A 118 1.10 2.12 -9.08
C ALA A 118 0.58 1.58 -7.75
N LEU A 119 1.22 1.95 -6.64
CA LEU A 119 0.77 1.58 -5.30
C LEU A 119 -0.64 2.14 -5.03
N GLN A 120 -0.84 3.42 -5.30
CA GLN A 120 -2.14 4.09 -5.14
C GLN A 120 -3.23 3.38 -5.96
N GLN A 121 -2.98 3.14 -7.25
CA GLN A 121 -3.94 2.47 -8.13
C GLN A 121 -4.26 1.05 -7.66
N THR A 122 -3.25 0.30 -7.23
CA THR A 122 -3.43 -1.07 -6.76
C THR A 122 -4.26 -1.13 -5.48
N ILE A 123 -3.95 -0.28 -4.49
CA ILE A 123 -4.74 -0.16 -3.26
C ILE A 123 -6.19 0.14 -3.62
N ALA A 124 -6.41 1.13 -4.49
CA ALA A 124 -7.75 1.52 -4.91
C ALA A 124 -8.47 0.44 -5.73
N CYS A 125 -7.76 -0.39 -6.50
CA CYS A 125 -8.37 -1.52 -7.20
C CYS A 125 -8.85 -2.60 -6.23
N ILE A 126 -8.09 -2.86 -5.17
CA ILE A 126 -8.46 -3.82 -4.13
C ILE A 126 -9.66 -3.30 -3.32
N GLU A 127 -9.62 -2.05 -2.86
CA GLU A 127 -10.66 -1.50 -1.98
C GLU A 127 -12.02 -1.34 -2.67
N PHE A 128 -12.02 -1.00 -3.95
CA PHE A 128 -13.24 -0.71 -4.71
C PHE A 128 -13.67 -1.87 -5.63
N ASP A 129 -13.12 -3.08 -5.43
CA ASP A 129 -13.42 -4.29 -6.23
C ASP A 129 -13.29 -4.08 -7.75
N ARG A 130 -12.19 -3.45 -8.18
CA ARG A 130 -11.88 -3.16 -9.61
C ARG A 130 -10.82 -4.08 -10.19
N ILE A 131 -10.76 -5.30 -9.67
CA ILE A 131 -9.93 -6.38 -10.17
C ILE A 131 -10.82 -7.38 -10.90
N ASP A 132 -10.50 -7.66 -12.15
CA ASP A 132 -11.25 -8.57 -13.00
C ASP A 132 -10.29 -9.48 -13.81
N LEU A 133 -10.86 -10.38 -14.60
CA LEU A 133 -10.17 -11.35 -15.43
C LEU A 133 -10.70 -11.31 -16.87
N ALA A 134 -9.78 -11.17 -17.81
CA ALA A 134 -10.02 -11.55 -19.21
C ALA A 134 -9.63 -13.02 -19.41
N TYR A 135 -10.23 -13.67 -20.41
CA TYR A 135 -10.00 -15.09 -20.67
C TYR A 135 -9.55 -15.32 -22.11
N GLN A 136 -8.39 -15.93 -22.29
CA GLN A 136 -7.81 -16.24 -23.60
C GLN A 136 -7.88 -17.73 -23.87
N LYS A 137 -8.52 -18.12 -24.98
CA LYS A 137 -8.60 -19.52 -25.41
C LYS A 137 -7.24 -19.99 -25.90
N GLN A 138 -6.84 -21.18 -25.46
CA GLN A 138 -5.70 -21.92 -25.99
C GLN A 138 -6.24 -22.97 -26.97
N VAL A 139 -5.69 -23.05 -28.18
CA VAL A 139 -6.20 -23.90 -29.26
C VAL A 139 -5.14 -24.86 -29.78
N ASN A 140 -5.56 -26.09 -30.10
CA ASN A 140 -4.73 -27.04 -30.81
C ASN A 140 -4.64 -26.63 -32.29
N LEU A 141 -3.44 -26.31 -32.77
CA LEU A 141 -3.23 -25.82 -34.13
C LEU A 141 -3.59 -26.84 -35.22
N LYS A 142 -3.53 -28.15 -34.94
CA LYS A 142 -3.87 -29.20 -35.92
C LYS A 142 -5.37 -29.41 -36.04
N THR A 143 -6.09 -29.34 -34.91
CA THR A 143 -7.52 -29.70 -34.86
C THR A 143 -8.46 -28.51 -34.75
N GLY A 144 -7.93 -27.31 -34.45
CA GLY A 144 -8.71 -26.10 -34.17
C GLY A 144 -9.52 -26.15 -32.86
N LYS A 145 -9.42 -27.25 -32.09
CA LYS A 145 -10.16 -27.42 -30.85
C LYS A 145 -9.53 -26.63 -29.71
N VAL A 146 -10.36 -26.04 -28.86
CA VAL A 146 -9.93 -25.41 -27.60
C VAL A 146 -9.37 -26.50 -26.68
N THR A 147 -8.19 -26.27 -26.14
CA THR A 147 -7.49 -27.19 -25.21
C THR A 147 -7.36 -26.63 -23.80
N GLY A 148 -7.58 -25.32 -23.63
CA GLY A 148 -7.43 -24.65 -22.35
C GLY A 148 -7.85 -23.19 -22.43
N ILE A 149 -7.79 -22.53 -21.28
CA ILE A 149 -8.06 -21.10 -21.13
C ILE A 149 -7.04 -20.53 -20.17
N GLU A 150 -6.48 -19.39 -20.54
CA GLU A 150 -5.63 -18.58 -19.68
C GLU A 150 -6.45 -17.42 -19.12
N ALA A 151 -6.45 -17.27 -17.80
CA ALA A 151 -7.03 -16.12 -17.12
C ALA A 151 -5.97 -15.02 -17.02
N LEU A 152 -6.31 -13.82 -17.49
CA LEU A 152 -5.41 -12.68 -17.57
C LEU A 152 -5.95 -11.58 -16.65
N LEU A 153 -5.17 -11.20 -15.65
CA LEU A 153 -5.49 -10.12 -14.70
C LEU A 153 -5.84 -8.82 -15.44
N ARG A 154 -6.90 -8.14 -15.01
CA ARG A 154 -7.28 -6.80 -15.46
C ARG A 154 -7.56 -5.95 -14.23
N MET A 155 -6.79 -4.89 -14.05
CA MET A 155 -7.09 -3.84 -13.09
C MET A 155 -7.71 -2.67 -13.83
N ILE A 156 -8.74 -2.07 -13.25
CA ILE A 156 -9.56 -1.05 -13.90
C ILE A 156 -9.42 0.26 -13.13
N ASP A 157 -9.10 1.34 -13.84
CA ASP A 157 -9.00 2.69 -13.27
C ASP A 157 -10.38 3.27 -12.90
N GLU A 158 -10.46 4.54 -12.51
CA GLU A 158 -11.74 5.15 -12.10
C GLU A 158 -12.64 5.49 -13.28
N GLU A 159 -12.03 5.71 -14.42
CA GLU A 159 -12.66 6.03 -15.68
C GLU A 159 -13.17 4.77 -16.41
N GLY A 160 -12.81 3.58 -15.93
CA GLY A 160 -13.21 2.29 -16.48
C GLY A 160 -12.23 1.71 -17.51
N ASN A 161 -11.04 2.28 -17.68
CA ASN A 161 -10.01 1.76 -18.57
C ASN A 161 -9.18 0.68 -17.89
N ILE A 162 -8.66 -0.24 -18.70
CA ILE A 162 -7.73 -1.27 -18.24
C ILE A 162 -6.36 -0.63 -18.02
N ILE A 163 -5.84 -0.75 -16.81
CA ILE A 163 -4.47 -0.38 -16.47
C ILE A 163 -3.51 -1.42 -17.07
N PRO A 164 -2.50 -1.02 -17.86
CA PRO A 164 -1.56 -1.96 -18.48
C PRO A 164 -0.74 -2.74 -17.44
N ASN A 165 -0.83 -4.08 -17.48
CA ASN A 165 -0.13 -4.96 -16.54
C ASN A 165 1.39 -4.87 -16.66
N ASP A 166 1.92 -4.64 -17.86
CA ASP A 166 3.35 -4.46 -18.12
C ASP A 166 3.91 -3.19 -17.47
N GLN A 167 3.05 -2.21 -17.17
CA GLN A 167 3.42 -1.00 -16.44
C GLN A 167 3.21 -1.18 -14.94
N LEU A 168 2.09 -1.77 -14.52
CA LEU A 168 1.73 -1.84 -13.10
C LEU A 168 2.46 -2.96 -12.34
N ILE A 169 2.47 -4.19 -12.87
CA ILE A 169 2.98 -5.37 -12.15
C ILE A 169 4.43 -5.19 -11.72
N PRO A 170 5.37 -4.70 -12.57
CA PRO A 170 6.76 -4.52 -12.16
C PRO A 170 6.95 -3.57 -10.97
N GLN A 171 6.01 -2.64 -10.75
CA GLN A 171 6.07 -1.69 -9.65
C GLN A 171 5.58 -2.27 -8.32
N ILE A 172 4.75 -3.31 -8.35
CA ILE A 172 4.06 -3.84 -7.16
C ILE A 172 4.44 -5.28 -6.81
N GLU A 173 5.09 -6.03 -7.72
CA GLU A 173 5.42 -7.44 -7.53
C GLU A 173 6.27 -7.72 -6.28
N GLY A 174 7.14 -6.78 -5.90
CA GLY A 174 7.96 -6.85 -4.69
C GLY A 174 7.23 -6.43 -3.41
N GLU A 175 6.00 -5.93 -3.51
CA GLU A 175 5.22 -5.45 -2.38
C GLU A 175 4.24 -6.52 -1.91
N SER A 176 3.99 -6.60 -0.61
CA SER A 176 3.02 -7.56 -0.06
C SER A 176 1.59 -7.34 -0.58
N LEU A 177 1.31 -6.15 -1.11
CA LEU A 177 0.04 -5.79 -1.75
C LEU A 177 -0.30 -6.69 -2.95
N PHE A 178 0.69 -7.17 -3.70
CA PHE A 178 0.45 -8.03 -4.86
C PHE A 178 -0.25 -9.35 -4.47
N SER A 179 0.00 -9.85 -3.26
CA SER A 179 -0.70 -11.04 -2.75
C SER A 179 -2.21 -10.81 -2.61
N LEU A 180 -2.65 -9.60 -2.24
CA LEU A 180 -4.07 -9.25 -2.19
C LEU A 180 -4.69 -9.21 -3.58
N VAL A 181 -3.95 -8.70 -4.58
CA VAL A 181 -4.40 -8.71 -5.98
C VAL A 181 -4.63 -10.14 -6.47
N VAL A 182 -3.69 -11.04 -6.18
CA VAL A 182 -3.83 -12.47 -6.52
C VAL A 182 -5.06 -13.07 -5.83
N LEU A 183 -5.25 -12.83 -4.53
CA LEU A 183 -6.42 -13.35 -3.80
C LEU A 183 -7.74 -12.84 -4.40
N ALA A 184 -7.83 -11.55 -4.71
CA ALA A 184 -9.01 -10.96 -5.38
C ALA A 184 -9.27 -11.63 -6.75
N SER A 185 -8.22 -11.84 -7.54
CA SER A 185 -8.34 -12.52 -8.84
C SER A 185 -8.84 -13.97 -8.72
N LEU A 186 -8.44 -14.70 -7.68
CA LEU A 186 -8.91 -16.07 -7.44
C LEU A 186 -10.40 -16.11 -7.10
N VAL A 187 -10.93 -15.07 -6.44
CA VAL A 187 -12.37 -14.94 -6.20
C VAL A 187 -13.12 -14.82 -7.52
N LYS A 188 -12.65 -13.97 -8.45
CA LYS A 188 -13.25 -13.81 -9.79
C LYS A 188 -13.13 -15.08 -10.63
N LEU A 189 -11.98 -15.77 -10.56
CA LEU A 189 -11.77 -17.03 -11.27
C LEU A 189 -12.76 -18.10 -10.79
N ARG A 190 -13.00 -18.19 -9.48
CA ARG A 190 -13.98 -19.11 -8.90
C ARG A 190 -15.39 -18.85 -9.44
N GLU A 191 -15.77 -17.60 -9.65
CA GLU A 191 -17.07 -17.24 -10.25
C GLU A 191 -17.16 -17.68 -11.70
N PHE A 192 -16.11 -17.45 -12.49
CA PHE A 192 -16.03 -17.92 -13.86
C PHE A 192 -16.13 -19.44 -13.97
N LEU A 193 -15.43 -20.19 -13.11
CA LEU A 193 -15.46 -21.66 -13.12
C LEU A 193 -16.87 -22.22 -12.90
N LYS A 194 -17.75 -21.51 -12.19
CA LYS A 194 -19.16 -21.91 -12.03
C LYS A 194 -19.98 -21.77 -13.31
N MET A 195 -19.58 -20.88 -14.22
CA MET A 195 -20.31 -20.57 -15.45
C MET A 195 -19.64 -21.13 -16.71
N LYS A 196 -18.37 -21.57 -16.65
CA LYS A 196 -17.58 -21.98 -17.82
C LYS A 196 -18.29 -23.01 -18.71
N ASP A 197 -19.00 -23.96 -18.10
CA ASP A 197 -19.69 -25.03 -18.82
C ASP A 197 -20.85 -24.48 -19.67
N THR A 198 -21.53 -23.45 -19.17
CA THR A 198 -22.59 -22.72 -19.91
C THR A 198 -22.05 -21.92 -21.09
N LEU A 199 -20.76 -21.57 -21.06
CA LEU A 199 -20.06 -20.88 -22.14
C LEU A 199 -19.45 -21.85 -23.17
N GLY A 200 -19.73 -23.15 -23.05
CA GLY A 200 -19.21 -24.17 -23.95
C GLY A 200 -17.73 -24.51 -23.73
N LEU A 201 -17.19 -24.13 -22.58
CA LEU A 201 -15.80 -24.33 -22.18
C LEU A 201 -15.73 -25.52 -21.20
N LYS A 202 -15.80 -26.73 -21.76
CA LYS A 202 -15.73 -27.99 -21.01
C LYS A 202 -14.33 -28.22 -20.45
#